data_AF-A0A7W1PBJ8-F1
#
_entry.id   AF-A0A7W1PBJ8-F1
#
_cell.length_a   1.000
_cell.length_b   1.000
_cell.length_c   1.000
_cell.angle_alpha   90.00
_cell.angle_beta   90.00
_cell.angle_gamma   90.00
#
_symmetry.space_group_name_H-M   'P 1'
#
loop_
_entity.id
_entity.type
_entity.pdbx_description
1 polymer ?
#
loop_
_entity_poly.entity_id
_entity_poly.type
_entity_poly.pdbx_seq_one_letter_code
_entity_poly.pdbx_strand_id
1 'polypeptide(L)'
;NEWLFANQSALSPATVKQAAREVGRIEDFDGKYAEALKTVRADTELGAKLEVRSTPTLFINGRRVGGGVPPANVLDYLIQLELQRAK
;
A
#
# COMPACT_ATOMS: atom_id res chain seq x y z
N ASN A 1 9.44 0.28 4.18
CA ASN A 1 8.46 -0.71 3.68
C ASN A 1 9.08 -2.06 3.32
N GLU A 2 10.23 -2.14 2.66
CA GLU A 2 10.89 -3.42 2.31
C GLU A 2 11.05 -4.38 3.50
N TRP A 3 11.45 -3.85 4.65
CA TRP A 3 11.60 -4.65 5.88
C TRP A 3 10.32 -5.42 6.25
N LEU A 4 9.14 -4.81 6.11
CA LEU A 4 7.86 -5.47 6.44
C LEU A 4 7.59 -6.68 5.52
N PHE A 5 7.92 -6.56 4.23
CA PHE A 5 7.75 -7.65 3.26
C PHE A 5 8.78 -8.76 3.47
N ALA A 6 10.02 -8.42 3.82
CA ALA A 6 11.07 -9.40 4.05
C ALA A 6 10.88 -10.19 5.37
N ASN A 7 10.15 -9.65 6.34
CA ASN A 7 10.02 -10.22 7.69
C ASN A 7 8.59 -10.67 8.05
N GLN A 8 7.77 -11.02 7.06
CA GLN A 8 6.33 -11.33 7.24
C GLN A 8 6.06 -12.37 8.35
N SER A 9 6.85 -13.43 8.43
CA SER A 9 6.69 -14.49 9.44
C SER A 9 7.01 -14.05 10.86
N ALA A 10 7.77 -12.96 11.02
CA ALA A 10 8.20 -12.41 12.31
C ALA A 10 7.38 -11.18 12.74
N LEU A 11 6.35 -10.79 11.98
CA LEU A 11 5.55 -9.61 12.30
C LEU A 11 4.73 -9.84 13.58
N SER A 12 4.99 -8.99 14.56
CA SER A 12 4.25 -8.84 15.80
C SER A 12 4.26 -7.37 16.22
N PRO A 13 3.40 -6.92 17.13
CA PRO A 13 3.44 -5.54 17.61
C PRO A 13 4.83 -5.13 18.14
N ALA A 14 5.52 -6.04 18.84
CA ALA A 14 6.86 -5.79 19.39
C ALA A 14 7.91 -5.64 18.28
N THR A 15 7.98 -6.59 17.34
CA THR A 15 8.96 -6.56 16.25
C THR A 15 8.71 -5.40 15.28
N VAL A 16 7.44 -5.05 15.04
CA VAL A 16 7.08 -3.88 14.23
C VAL A 16 7.47 -2.58 14.93
N LYS A 17 7.22 -2.42 16.24
CA LYS A 17 7.65 -1.23 16.98
C LYS A 17 9.18 -1.11 16.99
N GLN A 18 9.89 -2.20 17.18
CA GLN A 18 11.36 -2.21 17.11
C GLN A 18 11.85 -1.78 15.72
N ALA A 19 11.34 -2.38 14.65
CA ALA A 19 11.71 -2.02 13.29
C ALA A 19 11.29 -0.58 12.93
N ALA A 20 10.16 -0.10 13.44
CA ALA A 20 9.74 1.28 13.27
C ALA A 20 10.77 2.26 13.83
N ARG A 21 11.39 1.94 14.98
CA ARG A 21 12.48 2.74 15.56
C ARG A 21 13.78 2.61 14.76
N GLU A 22 14.22 1.39 14.49
CA GLU A 22 15.55 1.12 13.91
C GLU A 22 15.63 1.44 12.42
N VAL A 23 14.61 1.02 11.66
CA VAL A 23 14.54 1.16 10.20
C VAL A 23 13.72 2.39 9.82
N GLY A 24 12.55 2.56 10.44
CA GLY A 24 11.62 3.65 10.14
C GLY A 24 11.99 4.99 10.78
N ARG A 25 12.93 5.01 11.74
CA ARG A 25 13.32 6.19 12.53
C ARG A 25 12.13 6.87 13.21
N ILE A 26 11.14 6.08 13.60
CA ILE A 26 9.96 6.51 14.37
C ILE A 26 10.28 6.30 15.84
N GLU A 27 10.66 7.38 16.52
CA GLU A 27 11.02 7.33 17.95
C GLU A 27 9.79 7.18 18.85
N ASP A 28 8.74 7.97 18.59
CA ASP A 28 7.47 7.93 19.31
C ASP A 28 6.40 7.20 18.48
N PHE A 29 6.49 5.86 18.47
CA PHE A 29 5.51 5.04 17.77
C PHE A 29 4.12 5.13 18.42
N ASP A 30 4.05 5.12 19.75
CA ASP A 30 2.79 5.07 20.48
C ASP A 30 2.02 6.39 20.38
N GLY A 31 2.69 7.53 20.51
CA GLY A 31 2.07 8.84 20.34
C GLY A 31 1.53 9.05 18.92
N LYS A 32 2.15 8.45 17.91
CA LYS A 32 1.72 8.51 16.50
C LYS A 32 0.67 7.46 16.12
N TYR A 33 0.47 6.44 16.95
CA TYR A 33 -0.36 5.29 16.60
C TYR A 33 -1.81 5.68 16.31
N ALA A 34 -2.39 6.56 17.13
CA ALA A 34 -3.79 6.96 16.99
C ALA A 34 -4.06 7.72 15.69
N GLU A 35 -3.14 8.59 15.27
CA GLU A 35 -3.24 9.32 14.01
C GLU A 35 -3.03 8.39 12.82
N ALA A 36 -2.01 7.54 12.85
CA ALA A 36 -1.76 6.55 11.79
C ALA A 36 -2.97 5.62 11.60
N LEU A 37 -3.62 5.20 12.69
CA LEU A 37 -4.81 4.36 12.63
C LEU A 37 -6.00 5.06 11.97
N LYS A 38 -6.15 6.38 12.13
CA LYS A 38 -7.17 7.16 11.41
C LYS A 38 -6.94 7.13 9.91
N THR A 39 -5.69 7.33 9.47
CA THR A 39 -5.32 7.26 8.05
C THR A 39 -5.58 5.87 7.47
N VAL A 40 -5.19 4.80 8.19
CA VAL A 40 -5.46 3.41 7.77
C VAL A 40 -6.97 3.15 7.60
N ARG A 41 -7.80 3.65 8.51
CA ARG A 41 -9.27 3.53 8.39
C ARG A 41 -9.81 4.27 7.18
N ALA A 42 -9.37 5.51 6.95
CA ALA A 42 -9.79 6.29 5.79
C ALA A 42 -9.43 5.60 4.46
N ASP A 43 -8.23 5.04 4.35
CA ASP A 43 -7.79 4.29 3.17
C ASP A 43 -8.60 3.00 2.98
N THR A 44 -8.93 2.30 4.08
CA THR A 44 -9.75 1.09 4.05
C THR A 44 -11.19 1.39 3.60
N GLU A 45 -11.77 2.48 4.08
CA GLU A 45 -13.09 2.96 3.66
C GLU A 45 -13.11 3.38 2.19
N LEU A 46 -12.05 4.03 1.71
CA LEU A 46 -11.89 4.34 0.29
C LEU A 46 -11.83 3.06 -0.56
N GLY A 47 -11.05 2.07 -0.13
CA GLY A 47 -11.00 0.76 -0.77
C GLY A 47 -12.38 0.10 -0.86
N ALA A 48 -13.15 0.15 0.22
CA ALA A 48 -14.53 -0.37 0.24
C ALA A 48 -15.45 0.38 -0.74
N LYS A 49 -15.40 1.72 -0.77
CA LYS A 49 -16.17 2.56 -1.72
C LYS A 49 -15.81 2.27 -3.17
N LEU A 50 -14.55 1.95 -3.44
CA LEU A 50 -14.08 1.56 -4.75
C LEU A 50 -14.37 0.08 -5.07
N GLU A 51 -14.97 -0.70 -4.18
CA GLU A 51 -15.18 -2.15 -4.32
C GLU A 51 -13.89 -2.96 -4.46
N VAL A 52 -12.82 -2.59 -3.73
CA VAL A 52 -11.60 -3.39 -3.61
C VAL A 52 -11.87 -4.56 -2.67
N ARG A 53 -11.77 -5.80 -3.18
CA ARG A 53 -12.07 -7.03 -2.43
C ARG A 53 -10.85 -7.86 -2.06
N SER A 54 -9.70 -7.57 -2.67
CA SER A 54 -8.44 -8.27 -2.41
C SER A 54 -7.26 -7.36 -2.70
N THR A 55 -6.11 -7.70 -2.12
CA THR A 55 -4.84 -7.03 -2.34
C THR A 55 -3.85 -7.99 -3.01
N PRO A 56 -3.01 -7.54 -3.95
CA PRO A 56 -2.95 -6.18 -4.48
C PRO A 56 -4.07 -5.89 -5.50
N THR A 57 -4.61 -4.66 -5.46
CA THR A 57 -5.48 -4.09 -6.51
C THR A 57 -4.85 -2.77 -6.96
N LEU A 58 -4.70 -2.57 -8.27
CA LEU A 58 -4.04 -1.39 -8.84
C LEU A 58 -5.03 -0.51 -9.60
N PHE A 59 -4.79 0.81 -9.53
CA PHE A 59 -5.44 1.80 -10.38
C PHE A 59 -4.39 2.64 -11.09
N ILE A 60 -4.57 2.91 -12.38
CA ILE A 60 -3.72 3.80 -13.18
C ILE A 60 -4.63 4.91 -13.72
N ASN A 61 -4.34 6.17 -13.36
CA ASN A 61 -5.18 7.33 -13.71
C ASN A 61 -6.68 7.13 -13.40
N GLY A 62 -6.98 6.55 -12.24
CA GLY A 62 -8.36 6.30 -11.79
C GLY A 62 -9.03 5.06 -12.40
N ARG A 63 -8.40 4.36 -13.36
CA ARG A 63 -8.91 3.13 -13.95
C ARG A 63 -8.34 1.90 -13.25
N ARG A 64 -9.21 1.00 -12.81
CA ARG A 64 -8.83 -0.27 -12.18
C ARG A 64 -8.13 -1.19 -13.19
N VAL A 65 -6.98 -1.74 -12.81
CA VAL A 65 -6.31 -2.81 -13.54
C VAL A 65 -6.97 -4.14 -13.16
N GLY A 66 -7.49 -4.87 -14.14
CA GLY A 66 -8.16 -6.15 -13.93
C GLY A 66 -7.18 -7.27 -13.58
N GLY A 67 -7.60 -8.20 -12.71
CA GLY A 67 -6.84 -9.41 -12.42
C GLY A 67 -5.66 -9.27 -11.45
N GLY A 68 -5.52 -8.12 -10.77
CA GLY A 68 -4.44 -7.86 -9.82
C GLY A 68 -3.27 -7.10 -10.46
N VAL A 69 -2.04 -7.40 -10.04
CA VAL A 69 -0.83 -6.78 -10.59
C VAL A 69 -0.32 -7.62 -11.77
N PRO A 70 -0.32 -7.08 -13.00
CA PRO A 70 0.14 -7.82 -14.17
C PRO A 70 1.68 -7.87 -14.23
N PRO A 71 2.27 -8.68 -15.13
CA PRO A 71 3.70 -8.64 -15.42
C PRO A 71 4.19 -7.23 -15.78
N ALA A 72 5.45 -6.93 -15.48
CA ALA A 72 6.01 -5.58 -15.63
C ALA A 72 5.84 -5.01 -17.05
N ASN A 73 6.09 -5.80 -18.09
CA ASN A 73 5.92 -5.36 -19.48
C ASN A 73 4.45 -4.99 -19.82
N VAL A 74 3.48 -5.67 -19.20
CA VAL A 74 2.06 -5.35 -19.36
C VAL A 74 1.71 -4.10 -18.57
N LEU A 75 2.26 -3.95 -17.35
CA LEU A 75 2.11 -2.74 -16.56
C LEU A 75 2.64 -1.50 -17.29
N ASP A 76 3.84 -1.60 -17.88
CA ASP A 76 4.45 -0.52 -18.68
C ASP A 76 3.55 -0.12 -19.85
N TYR A 77 3.01 -1.10 -20.57
CA TYR A 77 2.05 -0.85 -21.65
C TYR A 77 0.80 -0.13 -21.15
N LEU A 78 0.23 -0.56 -20.03
CA LEU A 78 -0.95 0.08 -19.43
C LEU A 78 -0.65 1.52 -19.01
N ILE A 79 0.53 1.80 -18.45
CA ILE A 79 0.95 3.17 -18.12
C ILE A 79 1.03 4.03 -19.39
N GLN A 80 1.67 3.54 -20.45
CA GLN A 80 1.78 4.28 -21.71
C GLN A 80 0.41 4.58 -22.33
N LEU A 81 -0.49 3.59 -22.33
CA LEU A 81 -1.87 3.76 -22.79
C LEU A 81 -2.61 4.84 -22.00
N GLU A 82 -2.43 4.88 -20.69
CA GLU A 82 -3.06 5.85 -19.81
C GLU A 82 -2.48 7.26 -19.96
N LEU A 83 -1.17 7.38 -20.26
CA LEU A 83 -0.53 8.65 -20.61
C LEU A 83 -1.03 9.20 -21.95
N GLN A 84 -1.25 8.34 -22.94
CA GLN A 84 -1.83 8.75 -24.24
C GLN A 84 -3.25 9.28 -24.09
N ARG A 85 -4.05 8.70 -23.20
CA ARG A 85 -5.44 9.10 -22.92
C ARG A 85 -5.57 10.39 -22.12
N ALA A 86 -4.50 10.85 -21.47
CA ALA A 86 -4.51 12.05 -20.62
C ALA A 86 -4.11 13.34 -21.37
N LYS A 87 -3.80 13.23 -22.66
CA LYS A 87 -3.60 14.37 -23.58
C LYS A 87 -4.94 14.84 -24.13
#